data_AF-A0A395J5B5-F1
#
_entry.id   AF-A0A395J5B5-F1
#
_cell.length_a   1.000
_cell.length_b   1.000
_cell.length_c   1.000
_cell.angle_alpha   90.00
_cell.angle_beta   90.00
_cell.angle_gamma   90.00
#
_symmetry.space_group_name_H-M   'P 1'
#
loop_
_entity.id
_entity.type
_entity.pdbx_description
1 polymer ?
#
loop_
_entity_poly.entity_id
_entity_poly.type
_entity_poly.pdbx_seq_one_letter_code
_entity_poly.pdbx_strand_id
1 'polypeptide(L)'
;MPFFRRAYLFVLLLRLWFAISPSYLHPDENFQGPEVIAGQIFSYPRLPIMADLWLADAALLRWLWIGNGNDGEIPPIAVFFALRLLMLTLSFVLEDWAIYELVESPKHRKVAVMLVASSYVTWTYQTHTFSNSIETLAVAWSLVLIQRIVAAKKHSSVLPCGILAFVVVFGIFNRITFPAFLFIPGLRLLPHFKKKVREEFVPTQVFLSKQLDATHAIWWKTYSPPIWLLNGKNEVLVTHDLMGMQAERMLEEVIKMATCLPKSGEEFTEATYLIAPTSATFLDKYTANQTDLYFEEMWRYRNHFNLDDVDFGDDGFLEYDHKDYWEEGNCSVESYGGLSGRREGCR
;
A
#
# COMPACT_ATOMS: atom_id res chain seq x y z
N MET A 1 9.00 14.55 -38.80
CA MET A 1 8.37 13.79 -37.68
C MET A 1 7.12 12.95 -38.00
N PRO A 2 6.47 12.94 -39.20
CA PRO A 2 5.32 12.05 -39.46
C PRO A 2 5.72 10.59 -39.74
N PHE A 3 6.98 10.35 -40.14
CA PHE A 3 7.49 9.03 -40.49
C PHE A 3 7.36 8.02 -39.34
N PHE A 4 7.84 8.34 -38.13
CA PHE A 4 7.76 7.43 -36.98
C PHE A 4 6.33 7.07 -36.59
N ARG A 5 5.40 8.03 -36.65
CA ARG A 5 3.99 7.78 -36.34
C ARG A 5 3.35 6.85 -37.37
N ARG A 6 3.65 7.06 -38.66
CA ARG A 6 3.16 6.19 -39.74
C ARG A 6 3.77 4.79 -39.70
N ALA A 7 5.07 4.69 -39.42
CA ALA A 7 5.76 3.43 -39.27
C ALA A 7 5.24 2.63 -38.07
N TYR A 8 5.02 3.31 -36.94
CA TYR A 8 4.43 2.68 -35.75
C TYR A 8 2.99 2.22 -35.98
N LEU A 9 2.15 3.04 -36.62
CA LEU A 9 0.80 2.64 -37.03
C LEU A 9 0.82 1.42 -37.95
N PHE A 10 1.75 1.36 -38.90
CA PHE A 10 1.94 0.20 -39.76
C PHE A 10 2.30 -1.06 -38.95
N VAL A 11 3.23 -0.95 -38.00
CA VAL A 11 3.59 -2.06 -37.11
C VAL A 11 2.42 -2.47 -36.21
N LEU A 12 1.61 -1.53 -35.73
CA LEU A 12 0.41 -1.84 -34.94
C LEU A 12 -0.65 -2.59 -35.78
N LEU A 13 -0.84 -2.20 -37.03
CA LEU A 13 -1.71 -2.93 -37.96
C LEU A 13 -1.17 -4.33 -38.26
N LEU A 14 0.14 -4.49 -38.38
CA LEU A 14 0.76 -5.82 -38.50
C LEU A 14 0.56 -6.67 -37.25
N ARG A 15 0.71 -6.10 -36.05
CA ARG A 15 0.42 -6.79 -34.77
C ARG A 15 -1.03 -7.25 -34.70
N LEU A 16 -1.97 -6.38 -35.07
CA LEU A 16 -3.39 -6.72 -35.14
C LEU A 16 -3.66 -7.84 -36.14
N TRP A 17 -3.02 -7.76 -37.32
CA TRP A 17 -3.11 -8.81 -38.33
C TRP A 17 -2.61 -10.15 -37.79
N PHE A 18 -1.44 -10.20 -37.14
CA PHE A 18 -0.91 -11.43 -36.57
C PHE A 18 -1.78 -11.98 -35.43
N ALA A 19 -2.31 -11.11 -34.57
CA ALA A 19 -3.20 -11.52 -33.48
C ALA A 19 -4.50 -12.18 -34.00
N ILE A 20 -5.10 -11.63 -35.06
CA ILE A 20 -6.34 -12.16 -35.65
C ILE A 20 -6.07 -13.32 -36.62
N SER A 21 -4.86 -13.44 -37.16
CA SER A 21 -4.54 -14.51 -38.11
C SER A 21 -4.67 -15.89 -37.47
N PRO A 22 -5.32 -16.86 -38.14
CA PRO A 22 -5.36 -18.23 -37.66
C PRO A 22 -3.95 -18.81 -37.75
N SER A 23 -3.39 -19.16 -36.59
CA SER A 23 -2.05 -19.74 -36.46
C SER A 23 -2.11 -21.01 -35.64
N TYR A 24 -1.10 -21.87 -35.80
CA TYR A 24 -0.97 -23.07 -34.99
C TYR A 24 -0.93 -22.71 -33.50
N LEU A 25 -1.74 -23.39 -32.68
CA LEU A 25 -1.80 -23.15 -31.24
C LEU A 25 -0.52 -23.70 -30.60
N HIS A 26 0.23 -22.85 -29.91
CA HIS A 26 1.44 -23.29 -29.24
C HIS A 26 1.07 -24.23 -28.08
N PRO A 27 1.82 -25.32 -27.82
CA PRO A 27 1.49 -26.25 -26.73
C PRO A 27 1.36 -25.56 -25.37
N ASP A 28 2.24 -24.60 -25.08
CA ASP A 28 2.18 -23.84 -23.82
C ASP A 28 0.93 -22.95 -23.72
N GLU A 29 0.36 -22.51 -24.85
CA GLU A 29 -0.87 -21.72 -24.89
C GLU A 29 -2.07 -22.59 -24.51
N ASN A 30 -2.01 -23.88 -24.85
CA ASN A 30 -3.01 -24.86 -24.45
C ASN A 30 -2.95 -25.13 -22.94
N PHE A 31 -1.75 -25.41 -22.42
CA PHE A 31 -1.57 -25.74 -20.99
C PHE A 31 -1.75 -24.55 -20.05
N GLN A 32 -1.40 -23.35 -20.50
CA GLN A 32 -1.53 -22.12 -19.71
C GLN A 32 -2.80 -21.36 -20.05
N GLY A 33 -3.65 -21.86 -20.95
CA GLY A 33 -4.83 -21.17 -21.46
C GLY A 33 -6.10 -21.39 -20.63
N PRO A 34 -7.23 -20.82 -21.08
CA PRO A 34 -8.52 -20.90 -20.39
C PRO A 34 -9.16 -22.30 -20.46
N GLU A 35 -8.59 -23.26 -21.20
CA GLU A 35 -9.16 -24.62 -21.38
C GLU A 35 -9.35 -25.34 -20.04
N VAL A 36 -8.43 -25.11 -19.09
CA VAL A 36 -8.50 -25.62 -17.71
C VAL A 36 -9.77 -25.15 -16.97
N ILE A 37 -10.22 -23.93 -17.27
CA ILE A 37 -11.36 -23.26 -16.62
C ILE A 37 -12.65 -23.37 -17.46
N ALA A 38 -12.54 -23.68 -18.76
CA ALA A 38 -13.67 -23.77 -19.67
C ALA A 38 -14.74 -24.75 -19.18
N GLY A 39 -14.35 -25.81 -18.45
CA GLY A 39 -15.28 -26.74 -17.84
C GLY A 39 -16.04 -26.23 -16.61
N GLN A 40 -15.58 -25.16 -15.94
CA GLN A 40 -16.29 -24.53 -14.82
C GLN A 40 -17.25 -23.43 -15.27
N ILE A 41 -16.88 -22.66 -16.30
CA ILE A 41 -17.64 -21.50 -16.76
C ILE A 41 -18.59 -21.85 -17.93
N PHE A 42 -18.16 -22.77 -18.80
CA PHE A 42 -18.82 -23.06 -20.07
C PHE A 42 -19.22 -24.54 -20.24
N SER A 43 -19.19 -25.35 -19.17
CA SER A 43 -19.65 -26.76 -19.16
C SER A 43 -18.92 -27.73 -20.11
N TYR A 44 -17.68 -27.43 -20.54
CA TYR A 44 -16.85 -28.33 -21.35
C TYR A 44 -16.15 -29.44 -20.52
N PRO A 45 -15.80 -30.60 -21.12
CA PRO A 45 -15.09 -31.67 -20.42
C PRO A 45 -13.69 -31.23 -19.94
N ARG A 46 -13.36 -31.55 -18.67
CA ARG A 46 -12.14 -31.09 -17.99
C ARG A 46 -10.91 -31.94 -18.32
N LEU A 47 -9.75 -31.28 -18.43
CA LEU A 47 -8.44 -31.90 -18.21
C LEU A 47 -7.97 -31.56 -16.77
N PRO A 48 -7.34 -32.50 -16.05
CA PRO A 48 -6.86 -32.25 -14.69
C PRO A 48 -5.51 -31.52 -14.79
N ILE A 49 -5.41 -30.28 -14.29
CA ILE A 49 -4.25 -29.61 -13.64
C ILE A 49 -4.42 -28.06 -13.72
N MET A 50 -3.93 -27.39 -12.66
CA MET A 50 -4.02 -25.97 -12.26
C MET A 50 -3.65 -24.91 -13.32
N ALA A 51 -4.51 -23.88 -13.45
CA ALA A 51 -4.13 -22.49 -13.71
C ALA A 51 -5.37 -21.56 -13.56
N ASP A 52 -5.55 -20.94 -12.39
CA ASP A 52 -6.70 -20.05 -12.09
C ASP A 52 -6.54 -18.61 -12.63
N LEU A 53 -5.48 -18.31 -13.38
CA LEU A 53 -5.12 -16.93 -13.77
C LEU A 53 -6.15 -16.29 -14.73
N TRP A 54 -6.74 -17.08 -15.63
CA TRP A 54 -7.69 -16.60 -16.63
C TRP A 54 -9.15 -16.61 -16.16
N LEU A 55 -9.38 -16.95 -14.88
CA LEU A 55 -10.72 -17.02 -14.30
C LEU A 55 -11.40 -15.65 -14.31
N ALA A 56 -10.64 -14.59 -13.99
CA ALA A 56 -11.14 -13.22 -13.99
C ALA A 56 -11.47 -12.74 -15.41
N ASP A 57 -10.62 -13.04 -16.40
CA ASP A 57 -10.82 -12.63 -17.79
C ASP A 57 -12.00 -13.38 -18.44
N ALA A 58 -12.12 -14.68 -18.17
CA ALA A 58 -13.25 -15.49 -18.63
C ALA A 58 -14.57 -15.11 -17.93
N ALA A 59 -14.52 -14.71 -16.66
CA ALA A 59 -15.68 -14.19 -15.94
C ALA A 59 -16.13 -12.82 -16.48
N LEU A 60 -15.20 -11.93 -16.82
CA LEU A 60 -15.50 -10.65 -17.47
C LEU A 60 -16.12 -10.86 -18.86
N LEU A 61 -15.57 -11.78 -19.65
CA LEU A 61 -16.12 -12.14 -20.96
C LEU A 61 -17.55 -12.69 -20.84
N ARG A 62 -17.80 -13.56 -19.86
CA ARG A 62 -19.14 -14.07 -19.57
C ARG A 62 -20.10 -12.98 -19.12
N TRP A 63 -19.64 -12.06 -18.27
CA TRP A 63 -20.43 -10.92 -17.82
C TRP A 63 -20.81 -10.00 -19.00
N LEU A 64 -19.87 -9.69 -19.89
CA LEU A 64 -20.12 -8.90 -21.10
C LEU A 64 -21.09 -9.60 -22.07
N TRP A 65 -20.98 -10.92 -22.21
CA TRP A 65 -21.84 -11.70 -23.09
C TRP A 65 -23.29 -11.73 -22.60
N ILE A 66 -23.49 -11.99 -21.30
CA ILE A 66 -24.79 -11.96 -20.64
C ILE A 66 -25.36 -10.53 -20.66
N GLY A 67 -24.52 -9.51 -20.42
CA GLY A 67 -24.91 -8.11 -20.45
C GLY A 67 -25.37 -7.62 -21.84
N ASN A 68 -24.95 -8.29 -22.92
CA ASN A 68 -25.38 -7.99 -24.29
C ASN A 68 -26.66 -8.73 -24.72
N GLY A 69 -27.38 -9.35 -23.77
CA GLY A 69 -28.67 -10.00 -24.01
C GLY A 69 -28.59 -11.39 -24.65
N ASN A 70 -27.41 -12.02 -24.62
CA ASN A 70 -27.23 -13.39 -25.12
C ASN A 70 -27.20 -14.37 -23.94
N ASP A 71 -28.26 -15.19 -23.82
CA ASP A 71 -28.38 -16.19 -22.74
C ASP A 71 -27.71 -17.54 -23.07
N GLY A 72 -27.07 -17.64 -24.24
CA GLY A 72 -26.45 -18.86 -24.77
C GLY A 72 -24.97 -19.03 -24.42
N GLU A 73 -24.45 -20.25 -24.61
CA GLU A 73 -23.03 -20.57 -24.45
C GLU A 73 -22.14 -19.75 -25.41
N ILE A 74 -21.01 -19.26 -24.92
CA ILE A 74 -20.07 -18.48 -25.74
C ILE A 74 -19.35 -19.43 -26.70
N PRO A 75 -19.35 -19.16 -28.02
CA PRO A 75 -18.62 -20.01 -28.96
C PRO A 75 -17.11 -19.96 -28.66
N PRO A 76 -16.40 -21.10 -28.59
CA PRO A 76 -14.98 -21.14 -28.21
C PRO A 76 -14.08 -20.27 -29.08
N ILE A 77 -14.41 -20.13 -30.36
CA ILE A 77 -13.69 -19.26 -31.30
C ILE A 77 -13.78 -17.77 -30.91
N ALA A 78 -14.89 -17.34 -30.32
CA ALA A 78 -15.03 -15.96 -29.83
C ALA A 78 -14.17 -15.73 -28.58
N VAL A 79 -14.12 -16.71 -27.66
CA VAL A 79 -13.24 -16.66 -26.48
C VAL A 79 -11.78 -16.56 -26.92
N PHE A 80 -11.37 -17.37 -27.89
CA PHE A 80 -10.02 -17.36 -28.44
C PHE A 80 -9.62 -15.99 -29.01
N PHE A 81 -10.43 -15.42 -29.90
CA PHE A 81 -10.13 -14.09 -30.47
C PHE A 81 -10.24 -12.96 -29.44
N ALA A 82 -11.15 -13.08 -28.47
CA ALA A 82 -11.26 -12.11 -27.40
C ALA A 82 -10.02 -12.08 -26.52
N LEU A 83 -9.48 -13.24 -26.15
CA LEU A 83 -8.24 -13.34 -25.37
C LEU A 83 -7.03 -12.82 -26.14
N ARG A 84 -6.93 -13.11 -27.45
CA ARG A 84 -5.89 -12.52 -28.29
C ARG A 84 -6.00 -11.00 -28.42
N LEU A 85 -7.22 -10.49 -28.53
CA LEU A 85 -7.46 -9.05 -28.55
C LEU A 85 -7.11 -8.42 -27.19
N LEU A 86 -7.43 -9.08 -26.08
CA LEU A 86 -7.04 -8.66 -24.74
C LEU A 86 -5.52 -8.62 -24.58
N MET A 87 -4.80 -9.68 -24.98
CA MET A 87 -3.34 -9.68 -24.90
C MET A 87 -2.71 -8.62 -25.81
N LEU A 88 -3.28 -8.39 -27.00
CA LEU A 88 -2.87 -7.29 -27.87
C LEU A 88 -3.09 -5.92 -27.22
N THR A 89 -4.23 -5.70 -26.54
CA THR A 89 -4.47 -4.44 -25.84
C THR A 89 -3.55 -4.26 -24.64
N LEU A 90 -3.26 -5.31 -23.88
CA LEU A 90 -2.26 -5.26 -22.80
C LEU A 90 -0.86 -4.98 -23.35
N SER A 91 -0.42 -5.62 -24.43
CA SER A 91 0.86 -5.31 -25.10
C SER A 91 0.92 -3.85 -25.55
N PHE A 92 -0.13 -3.34 -26.18
CA PHE A 92 -0.15 -1.95 -26.64
C PHE A 92 -0.22 -0.93 -25.50
N VAL A 93 -1.07 -1.15 -24.50
CA VAL A 93 -1.32 -0.16 -23.44
C VAL A 93 -0.29 -0.25 -22.33
N LEU A 94 0.06 -1.45 -21.89
CA LEU A 94 0.92 -1.65 -20.73
C LEU A 94 2.39 -1.80 -21.12
N GLU A 95 2.74 -2.60 -22.13
CA GLU A 95 4.14 -2.79 -22.52
C GLU A 95 4.69 -1.55 -23.25
N ASP A 96 4.05 -1.10 -24.34
CA ASP A 96 4.58 0.04 -25.11
C ASP A 96 4.64 1.33 -24.26
N TRP A 97 3.68 1.53 -23.33
CA TRP A 97 3.72 2.65 -22.37
C TRP A 97 4.81 2.46 -21.32
N ALA A 98 5.00 1.25 -20.77
CA ALA A 98 6.09 1.03 -19.82
C ALA A 98 7.46 1.35 -20.44
N ILE A 99 7.70 0.95 -21.70
CA ILE A 99 8.93 1.31 -22.43
C ILE A 99 9.02 2.82 -22.65
N TYR A 100 7.91 3.47 -22.97
CA TYR A 100 7.84 4.93 -23.11
C TYR A 100 8.26 5.64 -21.83
N GLU A 101 7.85 5.14 -20.66
CA GLU A 101 8.15 5.74 -19.36
C GLU A 101 9.58 5.44 -18.89
N LEU A 102 10.07 4.21 -19.09
CA LEU A 102 11.41 3.78 -18.67
C LEU A 102 12.55 4.55 -19.37
N VAL A 103 12.34 4.95 -20.62
CA VAL A 103 13.37 5.64 -21.40
C VAL A 103 13.27 7.16 -21.21
N GLU A 104 14.24 7.74 -20.51
CA GLU A 104 14.28 9.17 -20.18
C GLU A 104 14.49 10.06 -21.43
N SER A 105 15.34 9.64 -22.37
CA SER A 105 15.68 10.44 -23.55
C SER A 105 14.60 10.37 -24.64
N PRO A 106 14.04 11.50 -25.11
CA PRO A 106 12.93 11.51 -26.07
C PRO A 106 13.31 10.99 -27.47
N LYS A 107 14.59 11.06 -27.83
CA LYS A 107 15.09 10.49 -29.11
C LYS A 107 15.17 8.97 -29.01
N HIS A 108 15.76 8.45 -27.93
CA HIS A 108 15.90 7.01 -27.72
C HIS A 108 14.56 6.34 -27.45
N ARG A 109 13.61 7.03 -26.82
CA ARG A 109 12.26 6.52 -26.54
C ARG A 109 11.54 6.04 -27.79
N LYS A 110 11.54 6.87 -28.85
CA LYS A 110 10.90 6.53 -30.13
C LYS A 110 11.54 5.32 -30.81
N VAL A 111 12.86 5.21 -30.71
CA VAL A 111 13.62 4.08 -31.27
C VAL A 111 13.36 2.82 -30.46
N ALA A 112 13.37 2.89 -29.12
CA ALA A 112 13.14 1.75 -28.24
C ALA A 112 11.73 1.17 -28.40
N VAL A 113 10.69 2.02 -28.42
CA VAL A 113 9.32 1.57 -28.66
C VAL A 113 9.20 0.93 -30.05
N MET A 114 9.80 1.51 -31.09
CA MET A 114 9.82 0.89 -32.42
C MET A 114 10.60 -0.45 -32.45
N LEU A 115 11.67 -0.53 -31.64
CA LEU A 115 12.43 -1.71 -31.23
C LEU A 115 11.52 -2.89 -30.87
N VAL A 116 10.82 -2.69 -29.77
CA VAL A 116 9.99 -3.69 -29.08
C VAL A 116 8.75 -4.00 -29.92
N ALA A 117 7.90 -3.00 -30.16
CA ALA A 117 7.47 -2.63 -31.51
C ALA A 117 7.34 -3.74 -32.55
N SER A 118 8.45 -3.84 -33.29
CA SER A 118 8.65 -4.66 -34.47
C SER A 118 9.33 -5.99 -34.19
N SER A 119 9.51 -6.34 -32.92
CA SER A 119 10.17 -7.57 -32.54
C SER A 119 9.27 -8.79 -32.77
N TYR A 120 9.89 -9.88 -33.19
CA TYR A 120 9.23 -11.18 -33.31
C TYR A 120 8.55 -11.60 -32.00
N VAL A 121 9.21 -11.34 -30.86
CA VAL A 121 8.72 -11.73 -29.54
C VAL A 121 7.40 -11.04 -29.22
N THR A 122 7.31 -9.75 -29.49
CA THR A 122 6.07 -8.99 -29.24
C THR A 122 4.94 -9.42 -30.17
N TRP A 123 5.23 -9.84 -31.40
CA TRP A 123 4.20 -10.29 -32.35
C TRP A 123 3.66 -11.68 -32.07
N THR A 124 4.46 -12.56 -31.44
CA THR A 124 4.16 -13.99 -31.31
C THR A 124 3.94 -14.46 -29.89
N TYR A 125 4.67 -13.93 -28.91
CA TYR A 125 4.50 -14.31 -27.51
C TYR A 125 3.59 -13.31 -26.79
N GLN A 126 3.82 -12.02 -26.97
CA GLN A 126 3.13 -11.01 -26.16
C GLN A 126 1.65 -10.80 -26.53
N THR A 127 1.25 -11.21 -27.73
CA THR A 127 -0.14 -11.20 -28.22
C THR A 127 -0.92 -12.47 -27.88
N HIS A 128 -0.27 -13.46 -27.26
CA HIS A 128 -0.84 -14.74 -26.87
C HIS A 128 -0.93 -14.85 -25.34
N THR A 129 -1.81 -15.73 -24.86
CA THR A 129 -2.09 -15.96 -23.43
C THR A 129 -1.00 -16.81 -22.77
N PHE A 130 0.22 -16.26 -22.67
CA PHE A 130 1.32 -16.88 -21.95
C PHE A 130 1.52 -16.21 -20.58
N SER A 131 1.78 -17.03 -19.55
CA SER A 131 2.23 -16.54 -18.24
C SER A 131 3.51 -15.70 -18.35
N ASN A 132 4.37 -16.02 -19.34
CA ASN A 132 5.58 -15.27 -19.69
C ASN A 132 5.27 -13.83 -20.12
N SER A 133 4.19 -13.65 -20.88
CA SER A 133 3.76 -12.34 -21.36
C SER A 133 3.28 -11.46 -20.20
N ILE A 134 2.52 -12.06 -19.27
CA ILE A 134 2.06 -11.40 -18.04
C ILE A 134 3.24 -11.10 -17.11
N GLU A 135 4.20 -12.02 -16.96
CA GLU A 135 5.44 -11.79 -16.20
C GLU A 135 6.20 -10.59 -16.76
N THR A 136 6.34 -10.51 -18.09
CA THR A 136 7.01 -9.40 -18.76
C THR A 136 6.34 -8.06 -18.45
N LEU A 137 5.00 -8.01 -18.48
CA LEU A 137 4.24 -6.81 -18.10
C LEU A 137 4.44 -6.43 -16.63
N ALA A 138 4.36 -7.42 -15.73
CA ALA A 138 4.56 -7.19 -14.31
C ALA A 138 5.97 -6.67 -14.01
N VAL A 139 7.00 -7.21 -14.68
CA VAL A 139 8.38 -6.72 -14.56
C VAL A 139 8.49 -5.28 -15.08
N ALA A 140 7.98 -5.00 -16.28
CA ALA A 140 8.07 -3.67 -16.88
C ALA A 140 7.42 -2.59 -15.99
N TRP A 141 6.23 -2.85 -15.47
CA TRP A 141 5.55 -1.91 -14.57
C TRP A 141 6.20 -1.82 -13.19
N SER A 142 6.75 -2.91 -12.67
CA SER A 142 7.55 -2.86 -11.43
C SER A 142 8.75 -1.93 -11.60
N LEU A 143 9.45 -1.99 -12.74
CA LEU A 143 10.58 -1.10 -13.04
C LEU A 143 10.16 0.36 -13.13
N VAL A 144 9.03 0.65 -13.81
CA VAL A 144 8.47 2.01 -13.91
C VAL A 144 8.15 2.57 -12.52
N LEU A 145 7.50 1.78 -11.67
CA LEU A 145 7.14 2.18 -10.31
C LEU A 145 8.40 2.42 -9.45
N ILE A 146 9.39 1.54 -9.54
CA ILE A 146 10.69 1.72 -8.86
C ILE A 146 11.34 3.03 -9.29
N GLN A 147 11.41 3.32 -10.59
CA GLN A 147 12.01 4.56 -11.10
C GLN A 147 11.26 5.80 -10.59
N ARG A 148 9.92 5.76 -10.59
CA ARG A 148 9.08 6.86 -10.07
C ARG A 148 9.28 7.09 -8.57
N ILE A 149 9.32 6.02 -7.77
CA ILE A 149 9.56 6.11 -6.32
C ILE A 149 10.94 6.69 -6.03
N VAL A 150 11.98 6.22 -6.73
CA VAL A 150 13.36 6.71 -6.55
C VAL A 150 13.49 8.17 -7.00
N ALA A 151 12.78 8.59 -8.04
CA ALA A 151 12.76 9.98 -8.50
C ALA A 151 12.03 10.92 -7.51
N ALA A 152 11.00 10.42 -6.81
CA ALA A 152 10.24 11.15 -5.79
C ALA A 152 11.02 11.29 -4.46
N LYS A 153 12.13 12.03 -4.47
CA LYS A 153 13.06 12.17 -3.33
C LYS A 153 12.50 12.81 -2.04
N LYS A 154 11.34 13.47 -2.07
CA LYS A 154 10.81 14.26 -0.93
C LYS A 154 9.48 13.80 -0.35
N HIS A 155 8.61 13.14 -1.14
CA HIS A 155 7.32 12.65 -0.69
C HIS A 155 7.10 11.25 -1.26
N SER A 156 7.38 10.23 -0.44
CA SER A 156 6.99 8.86 -0.77
C SER A 156 5.48 8.76 -0.62
N SER A 157 4.75 8.94 -1.72
CA SER A 157 3.33 8.59 -1.73
C SER A 157 3.21 7.09 -1.41
N VAL A 158 2.33 6.76 -0.46
CA VAL A 158 2.06 5.37 -0.06
C VAL A 158 1.46 4.58 -1.23
N LEU A 159 0.76 5.26 -2.13
CA LEU A 159 0.04 4.65 -3.24
C LEU A 159 0.95 3.97 -4.28
N PRO A 160 2.01 4.59 -4.83
CA PRO A 160 2.99 3.90 -5.69
C PRO A 160 3.66 2.70 -5.01
N CYS A 161 3.92 2.78 -3.70
CA CYS A 161 4.51 1.67 -2.96
C CYS A 161 3.51 0.52 -2.78
N GLY A 162 2.24 0.82 -2.48
CA GLY A 162 1.17 -0.15 -2.39
C GLY A 162 0.87 -0.83 -3.72
N ILE A 163 0.84 -0.06 -4.82
CA ILE A 163 0.68 -0.60 -6.18
C ILE A 163 1.88 -1.49 -6.52
N LEU A 164 3.11 -1.06 -6.21
CA LEU A 164 4.30 -1.89 -6.44
C LEU A 164 4.22 -3.19 -5.65
N ALA A 165 3.82 -3.15 -4.38
CA ALA A 165 3.65 -4.36 -3.57
C ALA A 165 2.60 -5.30 -4.18
N PHE A 166 1.45 -4.77 -4.62
CA PHE A 166 0.42 -5.56 -5.30
C PHE A 166 0.95 -6.24 -6.57
N VAL A 167 1.65 -5.49 -7.43
CA VAL A 167 2.24 -6.03 -8.67
C VAL A 167 3.31 -7.08 -8.36
N VAL A 168 4.11 -6.89 -7.30
CA VAL A 168 5.13 -7.86 -6.88
C VAL A 168 4.50 -9.16 -6.41
N VAL A 169 3.47 -9.08 -5.57
CA VAL A 169 2.72 -10.25 -5.09
C VAL A 169 2.10 -10.99 -6.27
N PHE A 170 1.39 -10.27 -7.14
CA PHE A 170 0.81 -10.82 -8.36
C PHE A 170 1.87 -11.50 -9.25
N GLY A 171 3.02 -10.86 -9.45
CA GLY A 171 4.13 -11.40 -10.23
C GLY A 171 4.71 -12.70 -9.66
N ILE A 172 4.89 -12.79 -8.35
CA ILE A 172 5.37 -14.01 -7.66
C ILE A 172 4.40 -15.18 -7.87
N PHE A 173 3.10 -14.93 -7.73
CA PHE A 173 2.08 -15.96 -7.92
C PHE A 173 1.91 -16.36 -9.39
N ASN A 174 2.12 -15.43 -10.33
CA ASN A 174 2.11 -15.74 -11.75
C ASN A 174 3.32 -16.60 -12.17
N ARG A 175 4.52 -16.29 -11.68
CA ARG A 175 5.73 -17.04 -12.03
C ARG A 175 6.84 -16.96 -10.97
N ILE A 176 7.44 -18.10 -10.66
CA ILE A 176 8.55 -18.20 -9.69
C ILE A 176 9.84 -17.49 -10.13
N THR A 177 10.00 -17.24 -11.44
CA THR A 177 11.15 -16.52 -12.00
C THR A 177 11.08 -15.00 -11.83
N PHE A 178 9.89 -14.45 -11.57
CA PHE A 178 9.65 -13.01 -11.48
C PHE A 178 10.57 -12.30 -10.46
N PRO A 179 10.76 -12.81 -9.22
CA PRO A 179 11.63 -12.15 -8.24
C PRO A 179 13.08 -11.98 -8.68
N ALA A 180 13.58 -12.88 -9.53
CA ALA A 180 14.95 -12.81 -10.03
C ALA A 180 15.17 -11.54 -10.87
N PHE A 181 14.18 -11.14 -11.66
CA PHE A 181 14.24 -9.92 -12.47
C PHE A 181 14.15 -8.64 -11.61
N LEU A 182 13.44 -8.70 -10.49
CA LEU A 182 13.27 -7.56 -9.58
C LEU A 182 14.41 -7.39 -8.59
N PHE A 183 15.25 -8.41 -8.39
CA PHE A 183 16.31 -8.37 -7.37
C PHE A 183 17.24 -7.16 -7.54
N ILE A 184 17.88 -7.01 -8.70
CA ILE A 184 18.85 -5.93 -8.94
C ILE A 184 18.18 -4.54 -8.92
N PRO A 185 17.06 -4.30 -9.64
CA PRO A 185 16.34 -3.03 -9.57
C PRO A 185 15.84 -2.70 -8.16
N GLY A 186 15.38 -3.70 -7.42
CA GLY A 186 14.85 -3.55 -6.06
C GLY A 186 15.89 -3.06 -5.05
N LEU A 187 17.18 -3.39 -5.26
CA LEU A 187 18.27 -2.85 -4.43
C LEU A 187 18.33 -1.31 -4.46
N ARG A 188 17.86 -0.67 -5.53
CA ARG A 188 17.81 0.81 -5.63
C ARG A 188 16.82 1.44 -4.66
N LEU A 189 15.83 0.68 -4.17
CA LEU A 189 14.87 1.16 -3.18
C LEU A 189 15.40 1.11 -1.74
N LEU A 190 16.41 0.28 -1.45
CA LEU A 190 16.99 0.14 -0.10
C LEU A 190 17.43 1.47 0.54
N PRO A 191 18.17 2.38 -0.13
CA PRO A 191 18.53 3.66 0.48
C PRO A 191 17.32 4.55 0.77
N HIS A 192 16.24 4.42 -0.02
CA HIS A 192 14.99 5.16 0.20
C HIS A 192 14.30 4.71 1.49
N PHE A 193 14.20 3.39 1.70
CA PHE A 193 13.57 2.83 2.90
C PHE A 193 14.45 2.91 4.15
N LYS A 194 15.77 2.79 4.04
CA LYS A 194 16.70 2.89 5.19
C LYS A 194 16.60 4.21 5.93
N LYS A 195 16.32 5.32 5.23
CA LYS A 195 16.15 6.63 5.88
C LYS A 195 14.85 6.70 6.68
N LYS A 196 13.77 6.09 6.17
CA LYS A 196 12.43 6.12 6.77
C LYS A 196 12.29 5.16 7.95
N VAL A 197 12.80 3.93 7.83
CA VAL A 197 12.74 2.90 8.88
C VAL A 197 13.41 3.36 10.18
N ARG A 198 14.49 4.14 10.11
CA ARG A 198 15.19 4.63 11.31
C ARG A 198 14.37 5.65 12.12
N GLU A 199 13.39 6.31 11.50
CA GLU A 199 12.54 7.30 12.19
C GLU A 199 11.28 6.63 12.81
N GLU A 200 10.83 5.51 12.27
CA GLU A 200 9.60 4.80 12.70
C GLU A 200 9.78 3.95 13.97
N PHE A 201 10.99 3.44 14.26
CA PHE A 201 11.19 2.57 15.43
C PHE A 201 11.30 3.37 16.73
N VAL A 202 10.17 3.39 17.45
CA VAL A 202 9.95 3.81 18.84
C VAL A 202 10.25 5.28 19.18
N PRO A 203 9.64 6.23 18.45
CA PRO A 203 9.86 7.66 18.64
C PRO A 203 9.43 8.15 20.03
N THR A 204 8.40 7.53 20.62
CA THR A 204 7.92 7.87 21.98
C THR A 204 8.93 7.51 23.07
N GLN A 205 9.60 6.36 22.96
CA GLN A 205 10.63 5.95 23.94
C GLN A 205 11.87 6.85 23.85
N VAL A 206 12.26 7.24 22.64
CA VAL A 206 13.36 8.18 22.43
C VAL A 206 13.01 9.55 23.02
N PHE A 207 11.77 10.02 22.86
CA PHE A 207 11.29 11.25 23.50
C PHE A 207 11.33 11.14 25.03
N LEU A 208 10.72 10.10 25.60
CA LEU A 208 10.69 9.87 27.05
C LEU A 208 12.10 9.73 27.64
N SER A 209 13.05 9.10 26.93
CA SER A 209 14.43 8.97 27.40
C SER A 209 15.13 10.32 27.66
N LYS A 210 14.75 11.38 26.93
CA LYS A 210 15.38 12.70 27.02
C LYS A 210 14.80 13.62 28.11
N GLN A 211 13.63 13.28 28.65
CA GLN A 211 12.81 14.20 29.45
C GLN A 211 13.03 14.06 30.97
N LEU A 212 13.93 14.84 31.58
CA LEU A 212 14.47 14.57 32.93
C LEU A 212 13.44 14.36 34.07
N ASP A 213 12.27 14.98 33.96
CA ASP A 213 11.10 14.95 34.86
C ASP A 213 10.19 13.72 34.68
N ALA A 214 10.35 12.93 33.61
CA ALA A 214 9.45 11.80 33.34
C ALA A 214 9.62 10.65 34.35
N THR A 215 8.64 10.52 35.26
CA THR A 215 8.58 9.48 36.31
C THR A 215 7.51 8.44 36.04
N HIS A 216 6.37 8.84 35.46
CA HIS A 216 5.29 7.94 35.10
C HIS A 216 4.94 8.05 33.62
N ALA A 217 4.87 6.92 32.93
CA ALA A 217 4.41 6.84 31.55
C ALA A 217 3.20 5.89 31.46
N ILE A 218 2.03 6.43 31.13
CA ILE A 218 0.77 5.71 31.05
C ILE A 218 0.45 5.46 29.58
N TRP A 219 0.28 4.20 29.19
CA TRP A 219 -0.01 3.80 27.81
C TRP A 219 -1.49 3.44 27.70
N TRP A 220 -2.26 4.25 26.97
CA TRP A 220 -3.70 4.04 26.78
C TRP A 220 -4.02 3.76 25.32
N LYS A 221 -4.85 2.73 25.07
CA LYS A 221 -5.15 2.16 23.74
C LYS A 221 -3.90 1.70 22.95
N THR A 222 -2.73 1.63 23.59
CA THR A 222 -1.47 1.14 23.03
C THR A 222 -0.67 0.39 24.11
N TYR A 223 0.20 -0.54 23.70
CA TYR A 223 1.05 -1.31 24.61
C TYR A 223 2.32 -0.54 25.00
N SER A 224 2.80 -0.72 26.23
CA SER A 224 4.13 -0.25 26.61
C SER A 224 5.23 -0.95 25.78
N PRO A 225 6.16 -0.18 25.20
CA PRO A 225 7.34 -0.73 24.55
C PRO A 225 8.30 -1.38 25.56
N PRO A 226 9.22 -2.26 25.10
CA PRO A 226 10.24 -2.83 25.96
C PRO A 226 11.09 -1.76 26.68
N ILE A 227 11.05 -1.77 28.02
CA ILE A 227 11.67 -0.76 28.89
C ILE A 227 13.20 -0.61 28.74
N TRP A 228 13.91 -1.61 28.19
CA TRP A 228 15.35 -1.50 27.95
C TRP A 228 15.71 -0.43 26.90
N LEU A 229 14.75 -0.04 26.05
CA LEU A 229 14.91 1.04 25.07
C LEU A 229 15.04 2.43 25.73
N LEU A 230 14.72 2.55 27.02
CA LEU A 230 14.87 3.77 27.81
C LEU A 230 16.34 4.06 28.22
N ASN A 231 17.28 3.19 27.85
CA ASN A 231 18.72 3.39 28.05
C ASN A 231 19.12 3.80 29.48
N GLY A 232 18.67 3.04 30.48
CA GLY A 232 18.95 3.27 31.91
C GLY A 232 17.92 4.12 32.65
N LYS A 233 17.01 4.78 31.93
CA LYS A 233 15.94 5.57 32.56
C LYS A 233 14.80 4.70 33.14
N ASN A 234 14.76 3.43 32.81
CA ASN A 234 13.87 2.44 33.41
C ASN A 234 14.07 2.26 34.93
N GLU A 235 15.15 2.76 35.52
CA GLU A 235 15.35 2.79 36.98
C GLU A 235 14.45 3.84 37.68
N VAL A 236 14.03 4.89 36.95
CA VAL A 236 13.25 6.02 37.47
C VAL A 236 11.85 6.08 36.85
N LEU A 237 11.72 5.75 35.56
CA LEU A 237 10.46 5.77 34.84
C LEU A 237 9.68 4.46 35.06
N VAL A 238 8.49 4.57 35.66
CA VAL A 238 7.54 3.48 35.78
C VAL A 238 6.50 3.56 34.66
N THR A 239 6.40 2.50 33.86
CA THR A 239 5.41 2.38 32.79
C THR A 239 4.15 1.67 33.30
N HIS A 240 2.97 2.24 33.01
CA HIS A 240 1.67 1.67 33.35
C HIS A 240 0.90 1.35 32.07
N ASP A 241 0.47 0.10 31.94
CA ASP A 241 -0.30 -0.38 30.80
C ASP A 241 -1.79 -0.33 31.09
N LEU A 242 -2.50 0.63 30.47
CA LEU A 242 -3.95 0.76 30.54
C LEU A 242 -4.62 0.39 29.21
N MET A 243 -3.94 -0.44 28.41
CA MET A 243 -4.47 -0.88 27.13
C MET A 243 -5.79 -1.65 27.32
N GLY A 244 -6.82 -1.28 26.56
CA GLY A 244 -8.15 -1.88 26.63
C GLY A 244 -9.01 -1.38 27.79
N MET A 245 -8.53 -0.43 28.60
CA MET A 245 -9.34 0.19 29.65
C MET A 245 -10.29 1.24 29.06
N GLN A 246 -11.55 1.21 29.50
CA GLN A 246 -12.57 2.20 29.14
C GLN A 246 -12.12 3.62 29.59
N ALA A 247 -12.50 4.63 28.80
CA ALA A 247 -12.02 6.01 28.96
C ALA A 247 -12.25 6.60 30.37
N GLU A 248 -13.43 6.40 30.97
CA GLU A 248 -13.73 6.94 32.30
C GLU A 248 -12.85 6.30 33.39
N ARG A 249 -12.63 4.99 33.32
CA ARG A 249 -11.78 4.26 34.29
C ARG A 249 -10.31 4.63 34.13
N MET A 250 -9.86 4.84 32.89
CA MET A 250 -8.51 5.30 32.61
C MET A 250 -8.26 6.66 33.25
N LEU A 251 -9.21 7.60 33.15
CA LEU A 251 -9.10 8.90 33.82
C LEU A 251 -8.98 8.78 35.33
N GLU A 252 -9.74 7.89 35.98
CA GLU A 252 -9.63 7.67 37.42
C GLU A 252 -8.22 7.23 37.83
N GLU A 253 -7.58 6.36 37.05
CA GLU A 253 -6.19 5.95 37.26
C GLU A 253 -5.20 7.09 36.99
N VAL A 254 -5.40 7.85 35.91
CA VAL A 254 -4.55 9.02 35.61
C VAL A 254 -4.66 10.08 36.70
N ILE A 255 -5.86 10.34 37.25
CA ILE A 255 -6.08 11.33 38.31
C ILE A 255 -5.33 10.97 39.60
N LYS A 256 -5.18 9.67 39.91
CA LYS A 256 -4.40 9.21 41.07
C LYS A 256 -2.90 9.46 40.90
N MET A 257 -2.42 9.44 39.66
CA MET A 257 -0.99 9.55 39.31
C MET A 257 -0.64 10.93 38.73
N ALA A 258 -1.62 11.82 38.54
CA ALA A 258 -1.41 13.12 37.92
C ALA A 258 -0.56 14.03 38.81
N THR A 259 0.38 14.73 38.20
CA THR A 259 1.29 15.63 38.92
C THR A 259 0.61 16.94 39.27
N CYS A 260 0.79 17.35 40.51
CA CYS A 260 0.24 18.59 41.05
C CYS A 260 1.04 19.79 40.52
N LEU A 261 0.34 20.87 40.18
CA LEU A 261 1.01 22.12 39.82
C LEU A 261 1.82 22.66 41.02
N PRO A 262 3.14 22.91 40.86
CA PRO A 262 3.95 23.50 41.92
C PRO A 262 3.46 24.91 42.23
N LYS A 263 3.67 25.34 43.49
CA LYS A 263 3.47 26.74 43.87
C LYS A 263 4.57 27.57 43.19
N SER A 264 4.23 28.81 42.80
CA SER A 264 5.11 29.71 42.03
C SER A 264 6.55 29.72 42.58
N GLY A 265 7.50 29.16 41.81
CA GLY A 265 8.93 29.15 42.12
C GLY A 265 9.60 27.78 42.34
N GLU A 266 8.85 26.67 42.39
CA GLU A 266 9.42 25.31 42.48
C GLU A 266 9.64 24.66 41.10
N GLU A 267 10.78 23.98 40.93
CA GLU A 267 11.17 23.28 39.70
C GLU A 267 10.46 21.91 39.63
N PHE A 268 9.98 21.51 38.45
CA PHE A 268 9.29 20.23 38.27
C PHE A 268 10.27 19.06 38.40
N THR A 269 10.17 18.28 39.48
CA THR A 269 10.99 17.07 39.68
C THR A 269 10.34 15.80 39.16
N GLU A 270 9.01 15.78 39.05
CA GLU A 270 8.23 14.61 38.63
C GLU A 270 7.11 15.05 37.68
N ALA A 271 6.88 14.26 36.63
CA ALA A 271 5.88 14.48 35.62
C ALA A 271 5.28 13.14 35.13
N THR A 272 3.96 13.14 34.99
CA THR A 272 3.19 12.01 34.47
C THR A 272 2.80 12.27 33.01
N TYR A 273 3.21 11.35 32.14
CA TYR A 273 2.95 11.39 30.70
C TYR A 273 1.89 10.35 30.34
N LEU A 274 0.81 10.79 29.68
CA LEU A 274 -0.19 9.95 29.05
C LEU A 274 0.15 9.83 27.56
N ILE A 275 0.37 8.61 27.09
CA ILE A 275 0.59 8.27 25.70
C ILE A 275 -0.73 7.71 25.17
N ALA A 276 -1.31 8.43 24.21
CA ALA A 276 -2.58 8.05 23.59
C ALA A 276 -2.53 8.31 22.07
N PRO A 277 -3.28 7.55 21.26
CA PRO A 277 -3.45 7.87 19.86
C PRO A 277 -4.31 9.12 19.71
N THR A 278 -4.05 9.93 18.68
CA THR A 278 -4.84 11.15 18.39
C THR A 278 -6.24 10.84 17.87
N SER A 279 -6.53 9.58 17.55
CA SER A 279 -7.88 9.10 17.28
C SER A 279 -8.78 9.16 18.53
N ALA A 280 -8.20 9.24 19.73
CA ALA A 280 -8.94 9.32 20.99
C ALA A 280 -9.48 10.74 21.27
N THR A 281 -10.49 11.16 20.49
CA THR A 281 -11.19 12.46 20.58
C THR A 281 -11.79 12.74 21.97
N PHE A 282 -11.99 11.69 22.78
CA PHE A 282 -12.41 11.82 24.18
C PHE A 282 -11.51 12.76 25.00
N LEU A 283 -10.19 12.75 24.73
CA LEU A 283 -9.22 13.58 25.46
C LEU A 283 -9.28 15.06 25.09
N ASP A 284 -9.87 15.41 23.94
CA ASP A 284 -9.95 16.80 23.47
C ASP A 284 -10.69 17.69 24.48
N LYS A 285 -11.68 17.13 25.20
CA LYS A 285 -12.43 17.81 26.27
C LYS A 285 -11.56 18.28 27.43
N TYR A 286 -10.42 17.62 27.68
CA TYR A 286 -9.51 17.89 28.79
C TYR A 286 -8.27 18.70 28.36
N THR A 287 -8.16 19.04 27.07
CA THR A 287 -7.13 19.96 26.54
C THR A 287 -7.61 21.41 26.47
N ALA A 288 -8.92 21.64 26.52
CA ALA A 288 -9.51 22.96 26.70
C ALA A 288 -9.54 23.29 28.21
N ASN A 289 -8.96 24.42 28.59
CA ASN A 289 -8.63 24.85 29.95
C ASN A 289 -9.84 25.04 30.90
N GLN A 290 -10.63 23.99 31.16
CA GLN A 290 -11.96 24.05 31.80
C GLN A 290 -12.20 22.98 32.87
N THR A 291 -11.21 22.13 33.19
CA THR A 291 -11.36 20.99 34.12
C THR A 291 -10.24 20.92 35.16
N ASP A 292 -10.52 20.32 36.32
CA ASP A 292 -9.56 20.11 37.42
C ASP A 292 -8.30 19.33 36.98
N LEU A 293 -8.45 18.49 35.94
CA LEU A 293 -7.38 17.81 35.25
C LEU A 293 -7.22 18.44 33.86
N TYR A 294 -6.01 18.90 33.55
CA TYR A 294 -5.66 19.51 32.28
C TYR A 294 -4.54 18.72 31.61
N PHE A 295 -4.69 18.44 30.32
CA PHE A 295 -3.64 17.83 29.51
C PHE A 295 -2.96 18.85 28.59
N GLU A 296 -1.64 18.96 28.70
CA GLU A 296 -0.80 19.73 27.79
C GLU A 296 -0.17 18.80 26.74
N GLU A 297 -0.32 19.11 25.46
CA GLU A 297 0.34 18.34 24.39
C GLU A 297 1.84 18.66 24.35
N MET A 298 2.65 17.68 24.77
CA MET A 298 4.10 17.82 24.86
C MET A 298 4.80 17.38 23.58
N TRP A 299 4.24 16.38 22.90
CA TRP A 299 4.87 15.78 21.74
C TRP A 299 3.87 15.07 20.85
N ARG A 300 4.07 15.14 19.54
CA ARG A 300 3.24 14.45 18.54
C ARG A 300 4.10 13.82 17.46
N TYR A 301 3.76 12.58 17.11
CA TYR A 301 4.41 11.86 16.02
C TYR A 301 3.42 11.39 14.97
N ARG A 302 3.58 11.90 13.75
CA ARG A 302 2.64 11.73 12.63
C ARG A 302 3.06 10.67 11.61
N ASN A 303 4.28 10.15 11.70
CA ASN A 303 4.83 9.23 10.70
C ASN A 303 4.84 7.80 11.22
N HIS A 304 3.68 7.28 11.62
CA HIS A 304 3.53 5.88 12.04
C HIS A 304 2.28 5.27 11.44
N PHE A 305 2.19 3.94 11.43
CA PHE A 305 1.01 3.19 11.02
C PHE A 305 0.61 2.30 12.21
N ASN A 306 -0.50 2.62 12.87
CA ASN A 306 -1.05 1.81 13.94
C ASN A 306 -2.21 0.96 13.42
N LEU A 307 -2.38 -0.22 14.00
CA LEU A 307 -3.58 -1.05 13.81
C LEU A 307 -4.20 -1.46 15.15
N ASP A 308 -3.58 -1.08 16.27
CA ASP A 308 -3.94 -1.56 17.60
C ASP A 308 -5.16 -0.82 18.19
N ASP A 309 -5.51 0.36 17.66
CA ASP A 309 -6.64 1.19 18.09
C ASP A 309 -7.91 1.04 17.24
N VAL A 310 -7.93 0.09 16.29
CA VAL A 310 -9.11 -0.21 15.46
C VAL A 310 -10.14 -1.00 16.28
N ASP A 311 -10.95 -0.28 17.06
CA ASP A 311 -12.01 -0.85 17.91
C ASP A 311 -13.38 -0.76 17.21
N PHE A 312 -13.83 -1.86 16.62
CA PHE A 312 -15.09 -1.94 15.88
C PHE A 312 -16.34 -1.96 16.78
N GLY A 313 -16.18 -2.10 18.10
CA GLY A 313 -17.27 -2.38 19.04
C GLY A 313 -17.87 -1.15 19.71
N ASP A 314 -17.03 -0.22 20.18
CA ASP A 314 -17.45 0.84 21.10
C ASP A 314 -17.40 2.26 20.50
N ASP A 315 -16.49 2.52 19.55
CA ASP A 315 -16.25 3.87 18.97
C ASP A 315 -16.75 3.95 17.51
N GLY A 316 -18.04 3.68 17.32
CA GLY A 316 -18.71 3.48 16.03
C GLY A 316 -18.20 4.34 14.86
N PHE A 317 -18.00 3.69 13.70
CA PHE A 317 -17.58 4.28 12.41
C PHE A 317 -18.43 5.47 11.91
N LEU A 318 -19.53 5.79 12.59
CA LEU A 318 -20.60 6.69 12.13
C LEU A 318 -20.81 7.94 12.98
N GLU A 319 -20.07 8.13 14.09
CA GLU A 319 -20.11 9.37 14.89
C GLU A 319 -18.86 10.25 14.71
N TYR A 320 -18.14 10.07 13.60
CA TYR A 320 -17.22 11.09 13.11
C TYR A 320 -18.01 12.29 12.60
N ASP A 321 -18.24 13.31 13.47
CA ASP A 321 -18.77 14.59 13.03
C ASP A 321 -17.79 15.20 12.02
N HIS A 322 -18.27 15.22 10.79
CA HIS A 322 -17.50 15.23 9.56
C HIS A 322 -17.10 16.67 9.18
N LYS A 323 -16.71 17.50 10.16
CA LYS A 323 -16.74 18.96 9.97
C LYS A 323 -15.43 19.72 9.77
N ASP A 324 -14.25 19.20 10.08
CA ASP A 324 -13.02 20.03 9.91
C ASP A 324 -11.78 19.34 9.30
N TYR A 325 -11.89 18.14 8.70
CA TYR A 325 -10.72 17.43 8.13
C TYR A 325 -10.66 17.31 6.60
N TRP A 326 -11.40 18.13 5.85
CA TRP A 326 -11.32 18.17 4.38
C TRP A 326 -10.77 19.47 3.80
N GLU A 327 -9.78 20.08 4.46
CA GLU A 327 -8.85 20.98 3.75
C GLU A 327 -7.70 20.17 3.15
N GLU A 328 -7.80 19.95 1.84
CA GLU A 328 -6.73 19.66 0.88
C GLU A 328 -5.62 18.68 1.30
N GLY A 329 -5.79 17.41 0.91
CA GLY A 329 -4.68 16.65 0.32
C GLY A 329 -3.64 16.02 1.25
N ASN A 330 -3.95 15.78 2.53
CA ASN A 330 -3.12 14.94 3.39
C ASN A 330 -3.94 13.77 3.95
N CYS A 331 -3.73 12.56 3.43
CA CYS A 331 -4.06 11.36 4.19
C CYS A 331 -3.10 11.29 5.39
N SER A 332 -3.48 11.88 6.52
CA SER A 332 -2.78 11.69 7.79
C SER A 332 -3.13 10.32 8.32
N VAL A 333 -2.16 9.41 8.24
CA VAL A 333 -2.14 8.18 9.03
C VAL A 333 -2.07 8.59 10.51
N GLU A 334 -2.82 7.89 11.37
CA GLU A 334 -3.04 8.22 12.78
C GLU A 334 -1.74 8.63 13.50
N SER A 335 -1.84 9.54 14.48
CA SER A 335 -0.68 10.12 15.18
C SER A 335 -0.67 9.76 16.66
N TYR A 336 0.51 9.58 17.27
CA TYR A 336 0.62 9.35 18.71
C TYR A 336 0.94 10.68 19.38
N GLY A 337 0.16 11.03 20.41
CA GLY A 337 0.38 12.20 21.25
C GLY A 337 0.92 11.79 22.62
N GLY A 338 1.94 12.49 23.10
CA GLY A 338 2.33 12.51 24.50
C GLY A 338 1.69 13.72 25.17
N LEU A 339 0.80 13.48 26.13
CA LEU A 339 0.14 14.49 26.95
C LEU A 339 0.76 14.51 28.35
N SER A 340 0.99 15.68 28.92
CA SER A 340 1.33 15.82 30.34
C SER A 340 0.07 16.17 31.12
N GLY A 341 -0.28 15.35 32.11
CA GLY A 341 -1.45 15.58 32.96
C GLY A 341 -1.08 16.45 34.17
N ARG A 342 -1.75 17.60 34.32
CA ARG A 342 -1.61 18.51 35.47
C ARG A 342 -2.92 18.67 36.22
N ARG A 343 -2.81 18.78 37.55
CA ARG A 343 -3.97 18.97 38.43
C ARG A 343 -3.82 20.23 39.31
N GLU A 344 -4.88 21.02 39.39
CA GLU A 344 -4.98 22.14 40.34
C GLU A 344 -5.52 21.66 41.71
N GLY A 345 -5.00 22.22 42.81
CA GLY A 345 -5.58 22.04 44.14
C GLY A 345 -5.32 20.70 44.84
N CYS A 346 -4.13 20.09 44.68
CA CYS A 346 -3.74 18.95 45.49
C CYS A 346 -3.67 19.33 46.99
N ARG A 347 -4.34 18.54 47.84
CA ARG A 347 -4.33 18.70 49.31
C ARG A 347 -3.14 18.01 49.94
#